data_AF-A0A8J7BXI4-F1
#
_entry.id   AF-A0A8J7BXI4-F1
#
_cell.length_a   1.000
_cell.length_b   1.000
_cell.length_c   1.000
_cell.angle_alpha   90.00
_cell.angle_beta   90.00
_cell.angle_gamma   90.00
#
_symmetry.space_group_name_H-M   'P 1'
#
loop_
_entity.id
_entity.type
_entity.pdbx_description
1 polymer ?
#
loop_
_entity_poly.entity_id
_entity_poly.type
_entity_poly.pdbx_seq_one_letter_code
_entity_poly.pdbx_strand_id
1 'polypeptide(L)'
;MHLPELPDCLSEFWSKDSTATVFYCATTFALEQDADKLYKAIELVNAIPADHPQRQMSDRMIEQWSQALLNLGENTFQQGNIDKAVNIAKMIPDNVSAHQLANNRIKQWKSIWSKAENIYKTASNHVTDEDERDNSYVALTEAKKLLRVGNEFWATTKYQELVHYIQDIKEKKEEPKAQQEKKHIETTKVTETLNSWDKEQETQDIAQLNKARQLANSGKIEDLREAIHEASMIISNRYYEEAQKFIATTRSQIDIADDRYSLQQANELASNNDVLSLQMAINEASLISKERPLHQEANEHIEQWKGKILKLEKESKFKRINKSPSKNLQINNSLDNQQLNTQTTISELEDQYLQSVEP
;
A
#
# COMPACT_ATOMS: atom_id res chain seq x y z
N MET A 1 41.99 9.80 -13.32
CA MET A 1 40.90 8.91 -13.80
C MET A 1 39.61 9.36 -13.14
N HIS A 2 38.65 9.84 -13.92
CA HIS A 2 37.34 10.25 -13.41
C HIS A 2 36.42 9.01 -13.44
N LEU A 3 35.77 8.68 -12.32
CA LEU A 3 34.70 7.66 -12.36
C LEU A 3 33.60 8.18 -13.28
N PRO A 4 33.01 7.36 -14.17
CA PRO A 4 31.77 7.77 -14.81
C PRO A 4 30.72 7.92 -13.72
N GLU A 5 30.02 9.05 -13.72
CA GLU A 5 28.93 9.35 -12.79
C GLU A 5 27.81 8.30 -12.93
N LEU A 6 26.91 8.21 -11.94
CA LEU A 6 25.71 7.38 -12.10
C LEU A 6 24.89 7.93 -13.27
N PRO A 7 24.28 7.07 -14.11
CA PRO A 7 23.41 7.55 -15.17
C PRO A 7 22.36 8.48 -14.59
N ASP A 8 22.23 9.68 -15.16
CA ASP A 8 21.08 10.53 -14.89
C ASP A 8 19.87 9.91 -15.57
N CYS A 9 19.17 9.04 -14.84
CA CYS A 9 17.99 8.32 -15.30
C CYS A 9 16.82 9.26 -15.65
N LEU A 10 16.89 10.54 -15.25
CA LEU A 10 15.92 11.58 -15.56
C LEU A 10 16.31 12.40 -16.81
N SER A 11 17.55 12.28 -17.30
CA SER A 11 17.98 12.97 -18.51
C SER A 11 17.30 12.39 -19.76
N GLU A 12 16.96 13.23 -20.74
CA GLU A 12 16.33 12.78 -21.99
C GLU A 12 17.29 11.95 -22.88
N PHE A 13 18.60 12.00 -22.58
CA PHE A 13 19.69 11.49 -23.41
C PHE A 13 20.45 10.29 -22.83
N TRP A 14 19.96 9.65 -21.76
CA TRP A 14 20.66 8.45 -21.26
C TRP A 14 20.54 7.28 -22.24
N SER A 15 21.67 6.61 -22.50
CA SER A 15 21.74 5.53 -23.49
C SER A 15 20.96 4.29 -23.02
N LYS A 16 19.88 3.99 -23.74
CA LYS A 16 19.14 2.72 -23.62
C LYS A 16 19.84 1.56 -24.34
N ASP A 17 20.98 1.82 -24.99
CA ASP A 17 21.74 0.80 -25.73
C ASP A 17 22.42 -0.20 -24.81
N SER A 18 22.61 0.15 -23.54
CA SER A 18 23.12 -0.75 -22.52
C SER A 18 21.99 -1.31 -21.66
N THR A 19 21.74 -2.61 -21.79
CA THR A 19 20.80 -3.35 -20.93
C THR A 19 21.15 -3.22 -19.44
N ALA A 20 22.43 -3.03 -19.10
CA ALA A 20 22.86 -2.75 -17.74
C ALA A 20 22.36 -1.39 -17.21
N THR A 21 22.35 -0.36 -18.05
CA THR A 21 21.81 0.97 -17.71
C THR A 21 20.28 0.91 -17.60
N VAL A 22 19.62 0.19 -18.51
CA VAL A 22 18.17 -0.03 -18.46
C VAL A 22 17.75 -0.65 -17.12
N PHE A 23 18.41 -1.73 -16.70
CA PHE A 23 18.08 -2.36 -15.41
C PHE A 23 18.37 -1.47 -14.21
N TYR A 24 19.45 -0.69 -14.25
CA TYR A 24 19.78 0.26 -13.17
C TYR A 24 18.72 1.35 -13.04
N CYS A 25 18.33 1.99 -14.14
CA CYS A 25 17.33 3.06 -14.10
C CYS A 25 15.93 2.52 -13.79
N ALA A 26 15.55 1.37 -14.34
CA ALA A 26 14.26 0.74 -14.01
C ALA A 26 14.19 0.36 -12.53
N THR A 27 15.26 -0.20 -11.97
CA THR A 27 15.41 -0.44 -10.53
C THR A 27 15.25 0.85 -9.73
N THR A 28 15.93 1.91 -10.13
CA THR A 28 15.89 3.20 -9.44
C THR A 28 14.48 3.77 -9.40
N PHE A 29 13.73 3.71 -10.50
CA PHE A 29 12.33 4.12 -10.51
C PHE A 29 11.45 3.23 -9.62
N ALA A 30 11.62 1.90 -9.69
CA ALA A 30 10.83 0.99 -8.87
C ALA A 30 10.99 1.21 -7.36
N LEU A 31 12.16 1.71 -6.90
CA LEU A 31 12.41 2.02 -5.49
C LEU A 31 11.59 3.19 -4.93
N GLU A 32 11.01 4.04 -5.78
CA GLU A 32 10.13 5.13 -5.34
C GLU A 32 8.77 4.59 -4.85
N GLN A 33 8.38 3.37 -5.24
CA GLN A 33 7.13 2.71 -4.87
C GLN A 33 5.86 3.50 -5.19
N ASP A 34 5.97 4.34 -6.22
CA ASP A 34 4.89 5.09 -6.81
C ASP A 34 4.37 4.37 -8.06
N ALA A 35 3.08 4.51 -8.35
CA ALA A 35 2.45 3.82 -9.47
C ALA A 35 3.05 4.25 -10.83
N ASP A 36 3.28 5.54 -11.04
CA ASP A 36 3.84 6.04 -12.30
C ASP A 36 5.30 5.56 -12.46
N LYS A 37 6.04 5.49 -11.36
CA LYS A 37 7.44 5.04 -11.35
C LYS A 37 7.58 3.54 -11.57
N LEU A 38 6.72 2.73 -10.96
CA LEU A 38 6.65 1.29 -11.21
C LEU A 38 6.24 1.00 -12.66
N TYR A 39 5.24 1.70 -13.18
CA TYR A 39 4.88 1.62 -14.59
C TYR A 39 6.06 1.96 -15.50
N LYS A 40 6.77 3.06 -15.20
CA LYS A 40 7.96 3.45 -15.97
C LYS A 40 9.06 2.38 -15.92
N ALA A 41 9.27 1.76 -14.77
CA ALA A 41 10.23 0.67 -14.61
C ALA A 41 9.87 -0.53 -15.49
N ILE A 42 8.60 -0.95 -15.50
CA ILE A 42 8.08 -2.04 -16.34
C ILE A 42 8.31 -1.73 -17.82
N GLU A 43 7.93 -0.54 -18.27
CA GLU A 43 8.08 -0.12 -19.66
C GLU A 43 9.53 -0.18 -20.14
N LEU A 44 10.47 0.24 -19.29
CA LEU A 44 11.90 0.23 -19.63
C LEU A 44 12.42 -1.18 -19.87
N VAL A 45 12.07 -2.14 -19.03
CA VAL A 45 12.56 -3.51 -19.17
C VAL A 45 11.75 -4.30 -20.21
N ASN A 46 10.46 -4.00 -20.40
CA ASN A 46 9.62 -4.61 -21.43
C ASN A 46 10.08 -4.27 -22.86
N ALA A 47 10.77 -3.14 -23.03
CA ALA A 47 11.39 -2.76 -24.30
C ALA A 47 12.56 -3.67 -24.71
N ILE A 48 13.07 -4.55 -23.83
CA ILE A 48 14.12 -5.51 -24.15
C ILE A 48 13.55 -6.62 -25.07
N PRO A 49 14.14 -6.83 -26.28
CA PRO A 49 13.64 -7.83 -27.24
C PRO A 49 13.54 -9.24 -26.66
N ALA A 50 12.60 -10.03 -27.20
CA ALA A 50 12.31 -11.38 -26.71
C ALA A 50 13.48 -12.37 -26.92
N ASP A 51 14.32 -12.14 -27.94
CA ASP A 51 15.52 -12.93 -28.26
C ASP A 51 16.77 -12.49 -27.49
N HIS A 52 16.67 -11.42 -26.69
CA HIS A 52 17.79 -10.87 -25.96
C HIS A 52 18.20 -11.78 -24.77
N PRO A 53 19.51 -12.00 -24.49
CA PRO A 53 19.94 -12.94 -23.44
C PRO A 53 19.42 -12.60 -22.02
N GLN A 54 19.17 -11.32 -21.75
CA GLN A 54 18.66 -10.84 -20.46
C GLN A 54 17.11 -10.78 -20.40
N ARG A 55 16.40 -11.28 -21.42
CA ARG A 55 14.94 -11.24 -21.48
C ARG A 55 14.29 -11.93 -20.27
N GLN A 56 14.77 -13.11 -19.87
CA GLN A 56 14.26 -13.82 -18.70
C GLN A 56 14.38 -13.00 -17.40
N MET A 57 15.44 -12.20 -17.26
CA MET A 57 15.59 -11.30 -16.11
C MET A 57 14.58 -10.16 -16.19
N SER A 58 14.38 -9.58 -17.37
CA SER A 58 13.36 -8.55 -17.60
C SER A 58 11.96 -9.06 -17.24
N ASP A 59 11.56 -10.23 -17.75
CA ASP A 59 10.23 -10.79 -17.49
C ASP A 59 9.96 -11.00 -16.00
N ARG A 60 10.98 -11.43 -15.23
CA ARG A 60 10.87 -11.53 -13.76
C ARG A 60 10.64 -10.18 -13.09
N MET A 61 11.33 -9.12 -13.53
CA MET A 61 11.14 -7.77 -12.99
C MET A 61 9.76 -7.22 -13.38
N ILE A 62 9.31 -7.45 -14.61
CA ILE A 62 7.97 -7.08 -15.08
C ILE A 62 6.90 -7.71 -14.21
N GLU A 63 7.00 -9.02 -13.96
CA GLU A 63 6.05 -9.74 -13.12
C GLU A 63 5.99 -9.16 -11.71
N GLN A 64 7.15 -8.92 -11.09
CA GLN A 64 7.25 -8.38 -9.73
C GLN A 64 6.71 -6.96 -9.61
N TRP A 65 7.07 -6.06 -10.53
CA TRP A 65 6.59 -4.68 -10.48
C TRP A 65 5.12 -4.57 -10.89
N SER A 66 4.64 -5.46 -11.77
CA SER A 66 3.21 -5.57 -12.05
C SER A 66 2.44 -6.00 -10.80
N GLN A 67 2.97 -6.95 -10.03
CA GLN A 67 2.38 -7.32 -8.74
C GLN A 67 2.40 -6.14 -7.76
N ALA A 68 3.50 -5.38 -7.68
CA ALA A 68 3.59 -4.18 -6.85
C ALA A 68 2.54 -3.12 -7.24
N LEU A 69 2.30 -2.91 -8.55
CA LEU A 69 1.21 -2.04 -9.02
C LEU A 69 -0.17 -2.55 -8.60
N LEU A 70 -0.44 -3.85 -8.74
CA LEU A 70 -1.71 -4.43 -8.30
C LEU A 70 -1.93 -4.32 -6.79
N ASN A 71 -0.86 -4.44 -6.02
CA ASN A 71 -0.83 -4.23 -4.58
C ASN A 71 -1.17 -2.78 -4.21
N LEU A 72 -0.59 -1.78 -4.88
CA LEU A 72 -0.98 -0.37 -4.72
C LEU A 72 -2.45 -0.13 -5.10
N GLY A 73 -2.90 -0.78 -6.18
CA GLY A 73 -4.31 -0.77 -6.59
C GLY A 73 -5.23 -1.37 -5.53
N GLU A 74 -4.85 -2.50 -4.93
CA GLU A 74 -5.59 -3.16 -3.85
C GLU A 74 -5.75 -2.22 -2.65
N ASN A 75 -4.66 -1.64 -2.17
CA ASN A 75 -4.70 -0.70 -1.05
C ASN A 75 -5.62 0.49 -1.34
N THR A 76 -5.52 1.04 -2.55
CA THR A 76 -6.38 2.14 -3.01
C THR A 76 -7.87 1.72 -3.05
N PHE A 77 -8.15 0.48 -3.45
CA PHE A 77 -9.49 -0.09 -3.45
C PHE A 77 -10.01 -0.25 -2.02
N GLN A 78 -9.22 -0.80 -1.10
CA GLN A 78 -9.59 -0.97 0.31
C GLN A 78 -9.88 0.36 1.01
N GLN A 79 -9.17 1.43 0.61
CA GLN A 79 -9.39 2.81 1.06
C GLN A 79 -10.66 3.48 0.48
N GLY A 80 -11.41 2.80 -0.39
CA GLY A 80 -12.66 3.32 -0.94
C GLY A 80 -12.51 4.09 -2.25
N ASN A 81 -11.36 4.03 -2.92
CA ASN A 81 -11.14 4.71 -4.20
C ASN A 81 -11.03 3.72 -5.36
N ILE A 82 -12.16 3.14 -5.75
CA ILE A 82 -12.21 2.14 -6.83
C ILE A 82 -11.70 2.68 -8.17
N ASP A 83 -11.99 3.93 -8.52
CA ASP A 83 -11.58 4.49 -9.81
C ASP A 83 -10.06 4.59 -9.92
N LYS A 84 -9.40 5.11 -8.87
CA LYS A 84 -7.94 5.17 -8.82
C LYS A 84 -7.33 3.77 -8.80
N ALA A 85 -7.88 2.82 -8.05
CA ALA A 85 -7.43 1.43 -8.04
C ALA A 85 -7.47 0.78 -9.43
N VAL A 86 -8.59 0.95 -10.15
CA VAL A 86 -8.75 0.44 -11.51
C VAL A 86 -7.77 1.11 -12.47
N ASN A 87 -7.52 2.41 -12.33
CA ASN A 87 -6.57 3.13 -13.16
C ASN A 87 -5.12 2.64 -12.95
N ILE A 88 -4.72 2.41 -11.69
CA ILE A 88 -3.40 1.84 -11.37
C ILE A 88 -3.24 0.46 -12.03
N ALA A 89 -4.21 -0.44 -11.88
CA ALA A 89 -4.15 -1.77 -12.48
C ALA A 89 -4.11 -1.73 -14.02
N LYS A 90 -4.76 -0.75 -14.65
CA LYS A 90 -4.71 -0.55 -16.11
C LYS A 90 -3.37 -0.03 -16.63
N MET A 91 -2.48 0.46 -15.77
CA MET A 91 -1.13 0.85 -16.19
C MET A 91 -0.30 -0.37 -16.63
N ILE A 92 -0.65 -1.58 -16.20
CA ILE A 92 0.07 -2.80 -16.58
C ILE A 92 -0.13 -3.05 -18.08
N PRO A 93 0.96 -3.08 -18.89
CA PRO A 93 0.88 -3.22 -20.35
C PRO A 93 0.11 -4.48 -20.78
N ASP A 94 -0.51 -4.44 -21.96
CA ASP A 94 -1.30 -5.56 -22.49
C ASP A 94 -0.46 -6.73 -23.02
N ASN A 95 0.80 -6.46 -23.38
CA ASN A 95 1.74 -7.41 -23.94
C ASN A 95 2.60 -8.16 -22.89
N VAL A 96 2.31 -8.01 -21.60
CA VAL A 96 3.00 -8.74 -20.52
C VAL A 96 2.10 -9.79 -19.88
N SER A 97 2.68 -10.84 -19.31
CA SER A 97 1.96 -11.96 -18.69
C SER A 97 1.00 -11.50 -17.57
N ALA A 98 1.40 -10.47 -16.81
CA ALA A 98 0.63 -9.93 -15.69
C ALA A 98 -0.66 -9.20 -16.10
N HIS A 99 -0.86 -8.89 -17.39
CA HIS A 99 -2.05 -8.15 -17.83
C HIS A 99 -3.36 -8.89 -17.53
N GLN A 100 -3.37 -10.21 -17.70
CA GLN A 100 -4.54 -11.03 -17.39
C GLN A 100 -4.85 -10.99 -15.88
N LEU A 101 -3.83 -11.00 -15.04
CA LEU A 101 -3.98 -10.87 -13.59
C LEU A 101 -4.60 -9.52 -13.23
N ALA A 102 -4.14 -8.43 -13.85
CA ALA A 102 -4.70 -7.09 -13.66
C ALA A 102 -6.18 -7.02 -14.02
N ASN A 103 -6.56 -7.57 -15.19
CA ASN A 103 -7.95 -7.62 -15.62
C ASN A 103 -8.84 -8.44 -14.67
N ASN A 104 -8.33 -9.55 -14.15
CA ASN A 104 -9.04 -10.36 -13.16
C ASN A 104 -9.26 -9.58 -11.86
N ARG A 105 -8.24 -8.84 -11.40
CA ARG A 105 -8.33 -8.03 -10.19
C ARG A 105 -9.34 -6.88 -10.35
N ILE A 106 -9.31 -6.18 -11.47
CA ILE A 106 -10.30 -5.14 -11.81
C ILE A 106 -11.73 -5.70 -11.79
N LYS A 107 -11.96 -6.89 -12.38
CA LYS A 107 -13.27 -7.55 -12.37
C LYS A 107 -13.72 -7.87 -10.95
N GLN A 108 -12.82 -8.41 -10.12
CA GLN A 108 -13.08 -8.72 -8.72
C GLN A 108 -13.48 -7.46 -7.94
N TRP A 109 -12.70 -6.38 -8.02
CA TRP A 109 -12.99 -5.12 -7.33
C TRP A 109 -14.35 -4.54 -7.72
N LYS A 110 -14.66 -4.49 -9.01
CA LYS A 110 -15.95 -4.00 -9.51
C LYS A 110 -17.13 -4.84 -8.99
N SER A 111 -16.96 -6.16 -8.93
CA SER A 111 -17.97 -7.07 -8.41
C SER A 111 -18.24 -6.83 -6.93
N ILE A 112 -17.17 -6.75 -6.11
CA ILE A 112 -17.27 -6.46 -4.67
C ILE A 112 -17.94 -5.10 -4.44
N TRP A 113 -17.49 -4.08 -5.18
CA TRP A 113 -18.01 -2.72 -5.04
C TRP A 113 -19.49 -2.62 -5.37
N SER A 114 -19.90 -3.17 -6.52
CA SER A 114 -21.30 -3.19 -6.93
C SER A 114 -22.19 -3.94 -5.94
N LYS A 115 -21.69 -5.06 -5.38
CA LYS A 115 -22.38 -5.79 -4.32
C LYS A 115 -22.56 -4.94 -3.06
N ALA A 116 -21.52 -4.21 -2.65
CA ALA A 116 -21.56 -3.35 -1.48
C ALA A 116 -22.56 -2.18 -1.66
N GLU A 117 -22.54 -1.52 -2.82
CA GLU A 117 -23.51 -0.47 -3.17
C GLU A 117 -24.95 -0.99 -3.11
N ASN A 118 -25.20 -2.19 -3.64
CA ASN A 118 -26.52 -2.79 -3.61
C ASN A 118 -26.98 -3.11 -2.18
N ILE A 119 -26.10 -3.63 -1.32
CA ILE A 119 -26.39 -3.88 0.10
C ILE A 119 -26.76 -2.56 0.78
N TYR A 120 -25.93 -1.52 0.61
CA TYR A 120 -26.15 -0.21 1.21
C TYR A 120 -27.50 0.38 0.78
N LYS A 121 -27.80 0.33 -0.52
CA LYS A 121 -29.07 0.82 -1.07
C LYS A 121 -30.26 0.04 -0.53
N THR A 122 -30.18 -1.29 -0.50
CA THR A 122 -31.26 -2.15 0.01
C THR A 122 -31.56 -1.86 1.47
N ALA A 123 -30.51 -1.80 2.30
CA ALA A 123 -30.62 -1.45 3.71
C ALA A 123 -31.23 -0.05 3.93
N SER A 124 -30.80 0.94 3.15
CA SER A 124 -31.35 2.30 3.22
C SER A 124 -32.83 2.35 2.85
N ASN A 125 -33.26 1.59 1.84
CA ASN A 125 -34.64 1.56 1.38
C ASN A 125 -35.61 1.00 2.44
N HIS A 126 -35.16 0.04 3.25
CA HIS A 126 -35.99 -0.55 4.31
C HIS A 126 -36.49 0.49 5.32
N VAL A 127 -35.72 1.55 5.59
CA VAL A 127 -36.12 2.60 6.56
C VAL A 127 -36.85 3.78 5.95
N THR A 128 -36.72 4.00 4.64
CA THR A 128 -37.38 5.10 3.93
C THR A 128 -38.81 4.78 3.48
N ASP A 129 -39.20 3.51 3.45
CA ASP A 129 -40.58 3.12 3.14
C ASP A 129 -41.52 3.59 4.26
N GLU A 130 -42.58 4.32 3.89
CA GLU A 130 -43.53 4.94 4.82
C GLU A 130 -44.54 3.93 5.38
N ASP A 131 -44.81 2.85 4.63
CA ASP A 131 -45.88 1.90 4.95
C ASP A 131 -45.47 0.83 5.99
N GLU A 132 -44.17 0.59 6.17
CA GLU A 132 -43.64 -0.46 7.06
C GLU A 132 -43.15 0.11 8.40
N ARG A 133 -44.04 0.15 9.39
CA ARG A 133 -43.68 0.41 10.79
C ARG A 133 -42.80 -0.75 11.32
N ASP A 134 -41.60 -0.41 11.81
CA ASP A 134 -40.57 -1.30 12.42
C ASP A 134 -39.65 -2.14 11.50
N ASN A 135 -39.28 -1.63 10.32
CA ASN A 135 -38.30 -2.31 9.44
C ASN A 135 -36.81 -2.06 9.78
N SER A 136 -36.51 -1.29 10.83
CA SER A 136 -35.13 -0.92 11.21
C SER A 136 -34.25 -2.14 11.52
N TYR A 137 -34.83 -3.20 12.09
CA TYR A 137 -34.13 -4.46 12.34
C TYR A 137 -33.67 -5.14 11.05
N VAL A 138 -34.53 -5.16 10.01
CA VAL A 138 -34.20 -5.73 8.70
C VAL A 138 -33.14 -4.90 8.00
N ALA A 139 -33.28 -3.56 8.05
CA ALA A 139 -32.28 -2.63 7.52
C ALA A 139 -30.90 -2.86 8.13
N LEU A 140 -30.82 -2.98 9.46
CA LEU A 140 -29.56 -3.26 10.17
C LEU A 140 -29.01 -4.65 9.85
N THR A 141 -29.88 -5.64 9.67
CA THR A 141 -29.48 -7.00 9.26
C THR A 141 -28.90 -7.01 7.85
N GLU A 142 -29.49 -6.26 6.92
CA GLU A 142 -28.95 -6.08 5.58
C GLU A 142 -27.60 -5.35 5.63
N ALA A 143 -27.52 -4.23 6.37
CA ALA A 143 -26.32 -3.43 6.53
C ALA A 143 -25.12 -4.26 7.02
N LYS A 144 -25.33 -5.22 7.95
CA LYS A 144 -24.27 -6.12 8.46
C LYS A 144 -23.59 -6.94 7.37
N LYS A 145 -24.22 -7.15 6.20
CA LYS A 145 -23.56 -7.83 5.08
C LYS A 145 -22.35 -7.04 4.54
N LEU A 146 -22.28 -5.72 4.77
CA LEU A 146 -21.12 -4.89 4.42
C LEU A 146 -19.85 -5.31 5.17
N LEU A 147 -19.97 -5.78 6.43
CA LEU A 147 -18.83 -6.21 7.25
C LEU A 147 -18.00 -7.33 6.62
N ARG A 148 -18.59 -8.07 5.66
CA ARG A 148 -18.00 -9.23 4.99
C ARG A 148 -17.97 -9.11 3.47
N VAL A 149 -18.16 -7.91 2.92
CA VAL A 149 -18.20 -7.72 1.46
C VAL A 149 -16.81 -7.83 0.81
N GLY A 150 -15.74 -7.74 1.61
CA GLY A 150 -14.36 -7.84 1.16
C GLY A 150 -13.74 -6.48 0.80
N ASN A 151 -14.26 -5.39 1.38
CA ASN A 151 -13.70 -4.06 1.26
C ASN A 151 -13.74 -3.32 2.61
N GLU A 152 -12.60 -2.82 3.07
CA GLU A 152 -12.45 -2.16 4.36
C GLU A 152 -13.28 -0.88 4.47
N PHE A 153 -13.23 0.01 3.47
CA PHE A 153 -14.03 1.22 3.46
C PHE A 153 -15.54 0.95 3.61
N TRP A 154 -16.06 -0.07 2.91
CA TRP A 154 -17.45 -0.48 3.05
C TRP A 154 -17.76 -1.13 4.41
N ALA A 155 -16.88 -1.98 4.92
CA ALA A 155 -17.03 -2.66 6.20
C ALA A 155 -16.86 -1.74 7.42
N THR A 156 -16.24 -0.57 7.23
CA THR A 156 -15.94 0.39 8.29
C THR A 156 -16.81 1.63 8.13
N THR A 157 -16.37 2.56 7.30
CA THR A 157 -16.90 3.91 7.14
C THR A 157 -18.34 3.88 6.66
N LYS A 158 -18.62 3.21 5.54
CA LYS A 158 -19.99 3.18 4.98
C LYS A 158 -20.95 2.39 5.84
N TYR A 159 -20.50 1.32 6.48
CA TYR A 159 -21.33 0.57 7.42
C TYR A 159 -21.75 1.44 8.62
N GLN A 160 -20.81 2.17 9.25
CA GLN A 160 -21.12 3.06 10.37
C GLN A 160 -22.05 4.20 9.95
N GLU A 161 -21.77 4.84 8.80
CA GLU A 161 -22.62 5.88 8.22
C GLU A 161 -24.07 5.38 8.03
N LEU A 162 -24.24 4.17 7.50
CA LEU A 162 -25.54 3.56 7.27
C LEU A 162 -26.28 3.22 8.57
N VAL A 163 -25.58 2.69 9.58
CA VAL A 163 -26.17 2.39 10.89
C VAL A 163 -26.65 3.67 11.56
N HIS A 164 -25.84 4.74 11.54
CA HIS A 164 -26.26 6.05 12.04
C HIS A 164 -27.49 6.58 11.30
N TYR A 165 -27.49 6.51 9.97
CA TYR A 165 -28.63 6.92 9.17
C TYR A 165 -29.93 6.17 9.53
N ILE A 166 -29.84 4.85 9.71
CA ILE A 166 -30.98 4.00 10.12
C ILE A 166 -31.48 4.40 11.52
N GLN A 167 -30.56 4.65 12.45
CA GLN A 167 -30.90 5.05 13.82
C GLN A 167 -31.57 6.43 13.86
N ASP A 168 -31.04 7.42 13.13
CA ASP A 168 -31.63 8.76 13.05
C ASP A 168 -33.07 8.73 12.53
N ILE A 169 -33.36 7.86 11.55
CA ILE A 169 -34.72 7.69 11.03
C ILE A 169 -35.62 7.02 12.08
N LYS A 170 -35.11 6.01 12.79
CA LYS A 170 -35.86 5.34 13.86
C LYS A 170 -36.27 6.34 14.94
N GLU A 171 -35.32 7.12 15.46
CA GLU A 171 -35.57 8.09 16.53
C GLU A 171 -36.60 9.15 16.11
N LYS A 172 -36.48 9.71 14.90
CA LYS A 172 -37.46 10.66 14.36
C LYS A 172 -38.87 10.07 14.24
N LYS A 173 -38.99 8.77 13.93
CA LYS A 173 -40.29 8.07 13.89
C LYS A 173 -40.86 7.82 15.30
N GLU A 174 -40.02 7.75 16.33
CA GLU A 174 -40.40 7.50 17.74
C GLU A 174 -40.71 8.79 18.53
N GLU A 175 -40.12 9.93 18.16
CA GLU A 175 -40.30 11.25 18.82
C GLU A 175 -41.78 11.68 19.04
N PRO A 176 -42.71 11.57 18.06
CA PRO A 176 -44.09 12.01 18.24
C PRO A 176 -44.83 11.15 19.27
N LYS A 177 -44.52 9.85 19.36
CA LYS A 177 -45.12 8.91 20.30
C LYS A 177 -44.66 9.22 21.73
N ALA A 178 -43.36 9.48 21.91
CA ALA A 178 -42.81 9.87 23.21
C ALA A 178 -43.38 11.22 23.70
N GLN A 179 -43.67 12.17 22.80
CA GLN A 179 -44.30 13.44 23.14
C GLN A 179 -45.81 13.30 23.45
N GLN A 180 -46.52 12.41 22.75
CA GLN A 180 -47.93 12.09 23.03
C GLN A 180 -48.09 11.36 24.36
N GLU A 181 -47.22 10.40 24.68
CA GLU A 181 -47.20 9.72 25.97
C GLU A 181 -46.88 10.69 27.11
N LYS A 182 -45.91 11.60 26.95
CA LYS A 182 -45.61 12.65 27.95
C LYS A 182 -46.80 13.56 28.25
N LYS A 183 -47.70 13.81 27.29
CA LYS A 183 -48.95 14.56 27.50
C LYS A 183 -50.06 13.77 28.21
N HIS A 184 -49.96 12.44 28.27
CA HIS A 184 -50.94 11.55 28.92
C HIS A 184 -50.52 11.06 30.32
N ILE A 185 -49.32 11.42 30.79
CA ILE A 185 -48.83 11.11 32.14
C ILE A 185 -49.43 12.12 33.14
N GLU A 186 -50.73 11.98 33.41
CA GLU A 186 -51.35 12.43 34.68
C GLU A 186 -52.02 11.27 35.43
N THR A 187 -51.84 10.01 35.00
CA THR A 187 -52.31 8.83 35.76
C THR A 187 -51.24 7.74 35.88
N THR A 188 -50.66 7.72 37.07
CA THR A 188 -49.76 6.83 37.84
C THR A 188 -49.61 5.33 37.47
N LYS A 189 -49.51 4.92 36.19
CA LYS A 189 -49.20 3.50 35.88
C LYS A 189 -48.26 3.22 34.71
N VAL A 190 -47.74 4.23 34.01
CA VAL A 190 -46.94 4.05 32.77
C VAL A 190 -45.42 4.08 33.00
N THR A 191 -44.95 4.52 34.17
CA THR A 191 -43.50 4.56 34.49
C THR A 191 -42.86 3.18 34.65
N GLU A 192 -43.63 2.09 34.76
CA GLU A 192 -43.08 0.73 34.81
C GLU A 192 -42.91 0.09 33.43
N THR A 193 -43.72 0.46 32.43
CA THR A 193 -43.77 -0.23 31.11
C THR A 193 -42.83 0.38 30.06
N LEU A 194 -42.60 1.71 30.08
CA LEU A 194 -41.55 2.34 29.27
C LEU A 194 -40.15 1.96 29.78
N ASN A 195 -40.00 1.81 31.11
CA ASN A 195 -38.76 1.36 31.75
C ASN A 195 -38.45 -0.13 31.56
N SER A 196 -39.41 -0.98 31.13
CA SER A 196 -39.15 -2.42 30.96
C SER A 196 -38.48 -2.76 29.63
N TRP A 197 -38.84 -2.06 28.55
CA TRP A 197 -38.26 -2.27 27.21
C TRP A 197 -36.82 -1.75 27.13
N ASP A 198 -36.56 -0.57 27.69
CA ASP A 198 -35.19 -0.02 27.78
C ASP A 198 -34.28 -0.93 28.61
N LYS A 199 -34.81 -1.56 29.67
CA LYS A 199 -34.08 -2.54 30.50
C LYS A 199 -33.79 -3.86 29.77
N GLU A 200 -34.72 -4.34 28.96
CA GLU A 200 -34.54 -5.56 28.17
C GLU A 200 -33.47 -5.36 27.09
N GLN A 201 -33.51 -4.23 26.37
CA GLN A 201 -32.48 -3.85 25.39
C GLN A 201 -31.11 -3.66 26.06
N GLU A 202 -31.06 -2.99 27.20
CA GLU A 202 -29.84 -2.82 28.00
C GLU A 202 -29.23 -4.19 28.40
N THR A 203 -30.06 -5.14 28.81
CA THR A 203 -29.59 -6.49 29.17
C THR A 203 -29.02 -7.22 27.94
N GLN A 204 -29.65 -7.08 26.78
CA GLN A 204 -29.18 -7.68 25.53
C GLN A 204 -27.86 -7.06 25.05
N ASP A 205 -27.74 -5.73 25.09
CA ASP A 205 -26.54 -5.01 24.69
C ASP A 205 -25.35 -5.35 25.58
N ILE A 206 -25.56 -5.44 26.90
CA ILE A 206 -24.53 -5.88 27.85
C ILE A 206 -24.08 -7.31 27.52
N ALA A 207 -25.02 -8.21 27.24
CA ALA A 207 -24.72 -9.59 26.88
C ALA A 207 -23.90 -9.66 25.57
N GLN A 208 -24.26 -8.87 24.55
CA GLN A 208 -23.52 -8.77 23.29
C GLN A 208 -22.11 -8.19 23.48
N LEU A 209 -21.95 -7.10 24.25
CA LEU A 209 -20.62 -6.56 24.59
C LEU A 209 -19.75 -7.61 25.28
N ASN A 210 -20.31 -8.34 26.24
CA ASN A 210 -19.57 -9.36 26.97
C ASN A 210 -19.15 -10.52 26.05
N LYS A 211 -20.02 -10.95 25.14
CA LYS A 211 -19.70 -11.95 24.13
C LYS A 211 -18.61 -11.44 23.17
N ALA A 212 -18.73 -10.21 22.69
CA ALA A 212 -17.73 -9.57 21.85
C ALA A 212 -16.36 -9.55 22.53
N ARG A 213 -16.29 -9.14 23.79
CA ARG A 213 -15.05 -9.14 24.59
C ARG A 213 -14.47 -10.54 24.75
N GLN A 214 -15.30 -11.54 25.03
CA GLN A 214 -14.83 -12.94 25.16
C GLN A 214 -14.21 -13.46 23.87
N LEU A 215 -14.83 -13.17 22.72
CA LEU A 215 -14.28 -13.51 21.42
C LEU A 215 -12.93 -12.80 21.17
N ALA A 216 -12.86 -11.50 21.42
CA ALA A 216 -11.63 -10.74 21.21
C ALA A 216 -10.47 -11.20 22.11
N ASN A 217 -10.75 -11.73 23.30
CA ASN A 217 -9.73 -12.24 24.22
C ASN A 217 -8.93 -13.44 23.66
N SER A 218 -9.44 -14.14 22.64
CA SER A 218 -8.68 -15.23 22.01
C SER A 218 -7.49 -14.72 21.18
N GLY A 219 -7.55 -13.47 20.71
CA GLY A 219 -6.58 -12.85 19.81
C GLY A 219 -6.57 -13.42 18.39
N LYS A 220 -7.43 -14.38 18.05
CA LYS A 220 -7.48 -14.98 16.71
C LYS A 220 -8.24 -14.08 15.75
N ILE A 221 -7.78 -13.96 14.50
CA ILE A 221 -8.36 -13.05 13.50
C ILE A 221 -9.85 -13.35 13.27
N GLU A 222 -10.21 -14.63 13.18
CA GLU A 222 -11.60 -15.05 13.01
C GLU A 222 -12.49 -14.62 14.18
N ASP A 223 -12.01 -14.76 15.41
CA ASP A 223 -12.76 -14.39 16.62
C ASP A 223 -12.80 -12.87 16.79
N LEU A 224 -11.75 -12.13 16.41
CA LEU A 224 -11.76 -10.67 16.39
C LEU A 224 -12.79 -10.12 15.39
N ARG A 225 -12.94 -10.76 14.22
CA ARG A 225 -13.98 -10.42 13.23
C ARG A 225 -15.38 -10.68 13.79
N GLU A 226 -15.57 -11.81 14.47
CA GLU A 226 -16.84 -12.12 15.13
C GLU A 226 -17.12 -11.19 16.31
N ALA A 227 -16.09 -10.78 17.06
CA ALA A 227 -16.20 -9.79 18.13
C ALA A 227 -16.69 -8.43 17.60
N ILE A 228 -16.18 -7.98 16.46
CA ILE A 228 -16.69 -6.77 15.77
C ILE A 228 -18.14 -6.98 15.35
N HIS A 229 -18.48 -8.17 14.83
CA HIS A 229 -19.87 -8.49 14.47
C HIS A 229 -20.80 -8.35 15.67
N GLU A 230 -20.49 -8.99 16.80
CA GLU A 230 -21.28 -8.92 18.03
C GLU A 230 -21.39 -7.49 18.56
N ALA A 231 -20.28 -6.73 18.60
CA ALA A 231 -20.33 -5.35 19.05
C ALA A 231 -21.12 -4.43 18.10
N SER A 232 -21.15 -4.74 16.80
CA SER A 232 -21.93 -3.98 15.81
C SER A 232 -23.45 -4.18 15.92
N MET A 233 -23.88 -5.18 16.70
CA MET A 233 -25.29 -5.43 16.99
C MET A 233 -25.88 -4.40 17.96
N ILE A 234 -25.04 -3.71 18.73
CA ILE A 234 -25.44 -2.77 19.77
C ILE A 234 -25.76 -1.43 19.15
N ILE A 235 -27.02 -1.03 19.31
CA ILE A 235 -27.58 0.18 18.71
C ILE A 235 -28.21 1.13 19.72
N SER A 236 -28.27 0.76 21.02
CA SER A 236 -28.80 1.67 22.03
C SER A 236 -27.83 2.82 22.30
N ASN A 237 -28.36 4.03 22.44
CA ASN A 237 -27.56 5.24 22.68
C ASN A 237 -26.68 5.14 23.94
N ARG A 238 -27.06 4.30 24.92
CA ARG A 238 -26.29 4.10 26.17
C ARG A 238 -24.97 3.36 25.93
N TYR A 239 -24.96 2.35 25.06
CA TYR A 239 -23.80 1.46 24.84
C TYR A 239 -23.15 1.64 23.49
N TYR A 240 -23.74 2.44 22.61
CA TYR A 240 -23.25 2.68 21.27
C TYR A 240 -21.79 3.17 21.25
N GLU A 241 -21.46 4.20 22.05
CA GLU A 241 -20.09 4.73 22.10
C GLU A 241 -19.07 3.69 22.58
N GLU A 242 -19.45 2.89 23.58
CA GLU A 242 -18.60 1.81 24.09
C GLU A 242 -18.39 0.73 23.03
N ALA A 243 -19.46 0.33 22.33
CA ALA A 243 -19.40 -0.62 21.23
C ALA A 243 -18.52 -0.11 20.09
N GLN A 244 -18.64 1.16 19.69
CA GLN A 244 -17.80 1.75 18.65
C GLN A 244 -16.32 1.79 19.06
N LYS A 245 -16.02 2.16 20.31
CA LYS A 245 -14.65 2.14 20.83
C LYS A 245 -14.07 0.71 20.85
N PHE A 246 -14.87 -0.27 21.26
CA PHE A 246 -14.49 -1.68 21.21
C PHE A 246 -14.21 -2.12 19.77
N ILE A 247 -15.11 -1.84 18.83
CA ILE A 247 -14.94 -2.16 17.40
C ILE A 247 -13.65 -1.54 16.85
N ALA A 248 -13.41 -0.25 17.13
CA ALA A 248 -12.20 0.43 16.66
C ALA A 248 -10.92 -0.22 17.20
N THR A 249 -10.91 -0.57 18.49
CA THR A 249 -9.77 -1.23 19.14
C THR A 249 -9.53 -2.63 18.56
N THR A 250 -10.59 -3.42 18.41
CA THR A 250 -10.53 -4.78 17.85
C THR A 250 -10.09 -4.78 16.39
N ARG A 251 -10.54 -3.80 15.59
CA ARG A 251 -10.06 -3.59 14.22
C ARG A 251 -8.56 -3.31 14.19
N SER A 252 -8.09 -2.41 15.05
CA SER A 252 -6.65 -2.12 15.15
C SER A 252 -5.81 -3.36 15.47
N GLN A 253 -6.33 -4.32 16.25
CA GLN A 253 -5.65 -5.58 16.51
C GLN A 253 -5.57 -6.48 15.26
N ILE A 254 -6.66 -6.56 14.46
CA ILE A 254 -6.64 -7.26 13.18
C ILE A 254 -5.61 -6.60 12.25
N ASP A 255 -5.61 -5.26 12.19
CA ASP A 255 -4.68 -4.51 11.36
C ASP A 255 -3.22 -4.80 11.72
N ILE A 256 -2.90 -4.81 13.03
CA ILE A 256 -1.58 -5.18 13.53
C ILE A 256 -1.23 -6.62 13.13
N ALA A 257 -2.17 -7.57 13.23
CA ALA A 257 -1.90 -8.97 12.88
C ALA A 257 -1.60 -9.13 11.38
N ASP A 258 -2.38 -8.48 10.52
CA ASP A 258 -2.17 -8.47 9.07
C ASP A 258 -0.85 -7.76 8.70
N ASP A 259 -0.56 -6.61 9.32
CA ASP A 259 0.70 -5.88 9.11
C ASP A 259 1.92 -6.72 9.53
N ARG A 260 1.83 -7.43 10.68
CA ARG A 260 2.90 -8.32 11.16
C ARG A 260 3.17 -9.44 10.15
N TYR A 261 2.13 -10.01 9.56
CA TYR A 261 2.27 -11.02 8.52
C TYR A 261 3.00 -10.46 7.30
N SER A 262 2.61 -9.28 6.80
CA SER A 262 3.31 -8.63 5.68
C SER A 262 4.77 -8.30 6.01
N LEU A 263 5.07 -7.78 7.21
CA LEU A 263 6.45 -7.55 7.63
C LEU A 263 7.26 -8.84 7.71
N GLN A 264 6.66 -9.95 8.15
CA GLN A 264 7.33 -11.24 8.17
C GLN A 264 7.68 -11.69 6.76
N GLN A 265 6.73 -11.64 5.82
CA GLN A 265 6.98 -11.98 4.41
C GLN A 265 8.07 -11.08 3.81
N ALA A 266 8.02 -9.77 4.08
CA ALA A 266 9.02 -8.83 3.62
C ALA A 266 10.43 -9.17 4.15
N ASN A 267 10.54 -9.53 5.44
CA ASN A 267 11.81 -9.96 6.03
C ASN A 267 12.32 -11.28 5.43
N GLU A 268 11.44 -12.25 5.17
CA GLU A 268 11.79 -13.49 4.49
C GLU A 268 12.33 -13.22 3.08
N LEU A 269 11.66 -12.35 2.32
CA LEU A 269 12.13 -11.90 1.00
C LEU A 269 13.50 -11.23 1.09
N ALA A 270 13.71 -10.33 2.07
CA ALA A 270 14.96 -9.60 2.24
C ALA A 270 16.16 -10.49 2.63
N SER A 271 15.91 -11.71 3.12
CA SER A 271 16.95 -12.60 3.64
C SER A 271 18.00 -13.02 2.59
N ASN A 272 17.62 -13.10 1.32
CA ASN A 272 18.55 -13.42 0.22
C ASN A 272 19.60 -12.33 -0.03
N ASN A 273 19.31 -11.09 0.40
CA ASN A 273 20.24 -9.95 0.37
C ASN A 273 20.81 -9.62 -1.03
N ASP A 274 20.07 -9.92 -2.09
CA ASP A 274 20.29 -9.41 -3.44
C ASP A 274 19.31 -8.28 -3.79
N VAL A 275 19.61 -7.52 -4.84
CA VAL A 275 18.82 -6.34 -5.23
C VAL A 275 17.35 -6.68 -5.48
N LEU A 276 17.08 -7.80 -6.15
CA LEU A 276 15.72 -8.18 -6.54
C LEU A 276 14.91 -8.59 -5.30
N SER A 277 15.48 -9.42 -4.44
CA SER A 277 14.84 -9.83 -3.19
C SER A 277 14.61 -8.68 -2.21
N LEU A 278 15.55 -7.73 -2.11
CA LEU A 278 15.36 -6.51 -1.32
C LEU A 278 14.26 -5.61 -1.90
N GLN A 279 14.13 -5.49 -3.22
CA GLN A 279 13.01 -4.78 -3.84
C GLN A 279 11.67 -5.45 -3.55
N MET A 280 11.60 -6.78 -3.64
CA MET A 280 10.38 -7.51 -3.28
C MET A 280 9.99 -7.28 -1.82
N ALA A 281 10.96 -7.29 -0.91
CA ALA A 281 10.75 -6.97 0.50
C ALA A 281 10.20 -5.54 0.69
N ILE A 282 10.82 -4.56 0.02
CA ILE A 282 10.37 -3.16 0.04
C ILE A 282 8.93 -3.06 -0.48
N ASN A 283 8.59 -3.72 -1.58
CA ASN A 283 7.24 -3.75 -2.14
C ASN A 283 6.22 -4.39 -1.18
N GLU A 284 6.56 -5.50 -0.54
CA GLU A 284 5.70 -6.16 0.45
C GLU A 284 5.48 -5.26 1.68
N ALA A 285 6.53 -4.66 2.25
CA ALA A 285 6.40 -3.77 3.40
C ALA A 285 5.63 -2.48 3.08
N SER A 286 5.69 -2.00 1.84
CA SER A 286 4.94 -0.80 1.41
C SER A 286 3.43 -1.01 1.33
N LEU A 287 2.96 -2.26 1.42
CA LEU A 287 1.54 -2.54 1.59
C LEU A 287 0.97 -1.90 2.85
N ILE A 288 1.80 -1.69 3.86
CA ILE A 288 1.42 -1.10 5.14
C ILE A 288 1.34 0.43 4.97
N SER A 289 0.13 0.93 4.69
CA SER A 289 -0.13 2.34 4.41
C SER A 289 0.09 3.25 5.63
N LYS A 290 0.13 4.57 5.42
CA LYS A 290 0.44 5.56 6.47
C LYS A 290 -0.51 5.53 7.66
N GLU A 291 -1.74 5.11 7.42
CA GLU A 291 -2.82 5.03 8.39
C GLU A 291 -2.76 3.75 9.22
N ARG A 292 -1.93 2.78 8.83
CA ARG A 292 -1.82 1.47 9.47
C ARG A 292 -0.92 1.52 10.73
N PRO A 293 -1.22 0.71 11.75
CA PRO A 293 -0.48 0.76 13.02
C PRO A 293 1.03 0.54 12.90
N LEU A 294 1.49 -0.33 11.99
CA LEU A 294 2.92 -0.66 11.86
C LEU A 294 3.63 0.08 10.72
N HIS A 295 3.04 1.16 10.20
CA HIS A 295 3.63 1.91 9.09
C HIS A 295 5.05 2.43 9.39
N GLN A 296 5.27 2.93 10.60
CA GLN A 296 6.59 3.46 10.97
C GLN A 296 7.65 2.34 10.93
N GLU A 297 7.34 1.17 11.50
CA GLU A 297 8.23 0.01 11.49
C GLU A 297 8.49 -0.48 10.05
N ALA A 298 7.45 -0.52 9.22
CA ALA A 298 7.58 -0.85 7.81
C ALA A 298 8.51 0.12 7.07
N ASN A 299 8.37 1.42 7.30
CA ASN A 299 9.24 2.44 6.69
C ASN A 299 10.70 2.31 7.15
N GLU A 300 10.93 2.00 8.43
CA GLU A 300 12.29 1.77 8.94
C GLU A 300 12.97 0.60 8.20
N HIS A 301 12.25 -0.50 7.99
CA HIS A 301 12.70 -1.63 7.16
C HIS A 301 12.96 -1.23 5.71
N ILE A 302 12.02 -0.51 5.08
CA ILE A 302 12.13 -0.03 3.70
C ILE A 302 13.38 0.82 3.51
N GLU A 303 13.62 1.80 4.37
CA GLU A 303 14.78 2.68 4.27
C GLU A 303 16.09 1.92 4.49
N GLN A 304 16.09 0.94 5.40
CA GLN A 304 17.24 0.06 5.60
C GLN A 304 17.56 -0.76 4.33
N TRP A 305 16.54 -1.35 3.69
CA TRP A 305 16.72 -2.14 2.47
C TRP A 305 17.09 -1.28 1.26
N LYS A 306 16.52 -0.08 1.10
CA LYS A 306 16.96 0.89 0.09
C LYS A 306 18.45 1.20 0.24
N GLY A 307 18.91 1.43 1.47
CA GLY A 307 20.33 1.63 1.76
C GLY A 307 21.22 0.43 1.36
N LYS A 308 20.75 -0.81 1.62
CA LYS A 308 21.46 -2.03 1.19
C LYS A 308 21.54 -2.14 -0.33
N ILE A 309 20.45 -1.85 -1.05
CA ILE A 309 20.43 -1.86 -2.52
C ILE A 309 21.46 -0.89 -3.08
N LEU A 310 21.45 0.36 -2.61
CA LEU A 310 22.41 1.39 -3.04
C LEU A 310 23.87 0.95 -2.82
N LYS A 311 24.15 0.23 -1.73
CA LYS A 311 25.48 -0.32 -1.44
C LYS A 311 25.85 -1.43 -2.43
N LEU A 312 24.95 -2.40 -2.64
CA LEU A 312 25.17 -3.53 -3.57
C LEU A 312 25.41 -3.05 -5.01
N GLU A 313 24.66 -2.03 -5.44
CA GLU A 313 24.83 -1.43 -6.77
C GLU A 313 26.19 -0.77 -6.94
N LYS A 314 26.64 0.03 -5.95
CA LYS A 314 27.96 0.65 -5.94
C LYS A 314 29.07 -0.40 -6.02
N GLU A 315 28.98 -1.48 -5.23
CA GLU A 315 29.94 -2.58 -5.24
C GLU A 315 29.97 -3.33 -6.57
N SER A 316 28.79 -3.57 -7.19
CA SER A 316 28.69 -4.22 -8.49
C SER A 316 29.37 -3.40 -9.59
N LYS A 317 29.23 -2.06 -9.55
CA LYS A 317 29.88 -1.13 -10.49
C LYS A 317 31.41 -1.19 -10.34
N PHE A 318 31.91 -1.13 -9.11
CA PHE A 318 33.35 -1.24 -8.82
C PHE A 318 33.95 -2.55 -9.37
N LYS A 319 33.25 -3.69 -9.18
CA LYS A 319 33.68 -4.98 -9.72
C LYS A 319 33.68 -5.03 -11.26
N ARG A 320 32.74 -4.36 -11.94
CA ARG A 320 32.70 -4.28 -13.42
C ARG A 320 33.83 -3.41 -13.98
N ILE A 321 34.15 -2.29 -13.33
CA ILE A 321 35.26 -1.42 -13.72
C ILE A 321 36.59 -2.20 -13.65
N ASN A 322 36.80 -2.98 -12.58
CA ASN A 322 38.03 -3.75 -12.39
C ASN A 322 38.13 -5.02 -13.26
N LYS A 323 37.04 -5.42 -13.94
CA LYS A 323 37.01 -6.57 -14.86
C LYS A 323 37.08 -6.19 -16.34
N SER A 324 36.98 -4.91 -16.70
CA SER A 324 37.29 -4.50 -18.08
C SER A 324 38.79 -4.67 -18.31
N PRO A 325 39.23 -5.47 -19.31
CA PRO A 325 40.64 -5.48 -19.66
C PRO A 325 40.97 -4.06 -20.12
N SER A 326 41.96 -3.44 -19.47
CA SER A 326 42.62 -2.25 -19.99
C SER A 326 42.88 -2.49 -21.47
N LYS A 327 42.17 -1.75 -22.32
CA LYS A 327 42.46 -1.73 -23.76
C LYS A 327 43.89 -1.20 -23.84
N ASN A 328 44.86 -2.11 -23.96
CA ASN A 328 46.22 -1.76 -24.32
C ASN A 328 46.07 -0.97 -25.63
N LEU A 329 46.27 0.34 -25.56
CA LEU A 329 46.67 1.10 -26.71
C LEU A 329 47.95 0.43 -27.22
N GLN A 330 47.80 -0.41 -28.24
CA GLN A 330 48.90 -0.73 -29.14
C GLN A 330 49.28 0.58 -29.80
N ILE A 331 50.17 1.32 -29.13
CA ILE A 331 51.02 2.29 -29.81
C ILE A 331 51.91 1.43 -30.70
N ASN A 332 51.56 1.37 -31.98
CA ASN A 332 52.42 0.82 -33.01
C ASN A 332 53.69 1.67 -33.03
N ASN A 333 54.73 1.19 -32.34
CA ASN A 333 56.11 1.60 -32.59
C ASN A 333 56.53 1.04 -33.95
N SER A 334 56.24 1.79 -35.02
CA SER A 334 57.11 1.80 -36.18
C SER A 334 58.26 2.74 -35.85
N LEU A 335 59.32 2.17 -35.28
CA LEU A 335 60.63 2.82 -35.18
C LEU A 335 61.16 3.01 -36.60
N ASP A 336 60.99 4.23 -37.14
CA ASP A 336 61.98 4.77 -38.05
C ASP A 336 63.01 5.55 -37.22
N ASN A 337 64.26 5.16 -37.44
CA ASN A 337 65.45 5.68 -36.79
C ASN A 337 65.56 7.20 -36.93
N GLN A 338 65.76 7.89 -35.82
CA GLN A 338 66.86 8.85 -35.63
C GLN A 338 66.83 9.41 -34.20
N GLN A 339 67.57 8.77 -33.30
CA GLN A 339 68.10 9.44 -32.11
C GLN A 339 69.60 9.61 -32.30
N LEU A 340 70.02 10.86 -32.54
CA LEU A 340 71.31 11.33 -32.07
C LEU A 340 71.08 12.00 -30.70
N ASN A 341 71.84 11.49 -29.73
CA ASN A 341 72.28 12.07 -28.47
C ASN A 341 71.99 13.57 -28.26
N THR A 342 71.52 13.90 -27.06
CA THR A 342 72.36 14.54 -26.02
C THR A 342 71.67 14.47 -24.66
N GLN A 343 72.35 13.88 -23.66
CA GLN A 343 72.11 14.11 -22.25
C GLN A 343 72.51 15.55 -21.90
N THR A 344 71.67 16.28 -21.18
CA THR A 344 72.14 17.38 -20.33
C THR A 344 71.30 17.41 -19.06
N THR A 345 72.01 17.31 -17.95
CA THR A 345 71.54 17.22 -16.56
C THR A 345 70.98 18.54 -16.05
N ILE A 346 69.97 18.43 -15.20
CA ILE A 346 69.34 19.50 -14.42
C ILE A 346 70.35 20.02 -13.39
N SER A 347 71.02 21.15 -13.64
CA SER A 347 71.61 21.97 -12.56
C SER A 347 71.89 23.46 -12.89
N GLU A 348 71.32 24.07 -13.93
CA GLU A 348 71.75 25.43 -14.34
C GLU A 348 70.66 26.44 -14.76
N LEU A 349 69.39 26.33 -14.33
CA LEU A 349 68.40 27.40 -14.61
C LEU A 349 67.52 27.82 -13.42
N GLU A 350 68.02 27.68 -12.20
CA GLU A 350 67.62 28.54 -11.07
C GLU A 350 68.55 29.76 -11.02
N ASP A 351 68.46 30.68 -11.99
CA ASP A 351 69.06 32.04 -11.84
C ASP A 351 68.64 33.07 -12.92
N GLN A 352 67.43 32.97 -13.50
CA GLN A 352 67.00 33.97 -14.49
C GLN A 352 65.51 34.33 -14.47
N TYR A 353 64.91 34.42 -13.27
CA TYR A 353 63.59 35.05 -13.08
C TYR A 353 63.53 36.09 -11.96
N LEU A 354 64.68 36.70 -11.64
CA LEU A 354 64.82 37.85 -10.75
C LEU A 354 65.81 38.84 -11.38
N GLN A 355 65.33 39.65 -12.34
CA GLN A 355 65.79 41.01 -12.71
C GLN A 355 65.37 41.35 -14.15
N SER A 356 64.09 41.69 -14.33
CA SER A 356 63.68 42.71 -15.32
C SER A 356 62.34 43.35 -14.90
N VAL A 357 62.31 43.83 -13.65
CA VAL A 357 61.48 44.97 -13.25
C VAL A 357 62.41 45.91 -12.51
N GLU A 358 62.70 47.04 -13.14
CA GLU A 358 63.15 48.36 -12.66
C GLU A 358 64.25 48.94 -13.57
N PRO A 359 64.32 50.27 -13.77
CA PRO A 359 63.57 51.34 -13.10
C PRO A 359 62.45 51.99 -13.94
#